data_AF-A0A2U1QM92-F1
#
_entry.id   AF-A0A2U1QM92-F1
#
_cell.length_a   1.000
_cell.length_b   1.000
_cell.length_c   1.000
_cell.angle_alpha   90.00
_cell.angle_beta   90.00
_cell.angle_gamma   90.00
#
_symmetry.space_group_name_H-M   'P 1'
#
loop_
_entity.id
_entity.type
_entity.pdbx_description
1 polymer ?
#
loop_
_entity_poly.entity_id
_entity_poly.type
_entity_poly.pdbx_seq_one_letter_code
_entity_poly.pdbx_strand_id
1 'polypeptide(L)'
;MGELTRQIGTSVLPAFSHLPYPHLNPKGLLVNSTYSSPYGFLKGVKGCRKGEDIKGIHGLKLYLSRFGYLNYQTNPNITDPKKDHFDEELEAALKSYQVYYHLNATGTLDAPTLSKMVMPRCGFPDKEGHHHSNGPLHIVSHYSFFPGRPKWPRSKMRLTYGFGPRFPTRFMPPVARAFRKWTTASRYFTFSRARTYARADIKISFARRDHGDGSPFDGPGGVLAHAFAPTNGRLHFDADDRWVVGRVPNAFDVETLALHEIGHLLGLGHSRVQNAIMWPTFRSGVIKGIGSDDIRGIRALYCWRFRTYACADLKISFARRDHGDGSPFDGPSGVLAHAFAPTNGRFHFDADDRWVVGRVPNAYDVETLALHEIGHLLGLGHRRVQNAIMWPTFRSGVIKGIGSDDIRGIRALYRC
;
A
#
# COMPACT_ATOMS: atom_id res chain seq x y z
N MET A 1 -32.11 -51.41 -37.90
CA MET A 1 -31.45 -52.30 -36.93
C MET A 1 -30.87 -51.43 -35.81
N GLY A 2 -31.35 -51.63 -34.56
CA GLY A 2 -30.82 -51.09 -33.29
C GLY A 2 -31.10 -49.60 -33.01
N GLU A 3 -32.27 -49.15 -32.53
CA GLU A 3 -32.80 -49.17 -31.13
C GLU A 3 -31.93 -48.49 -30.06
N LEU A 4 -32.37 -47.31 -29.58
CA LEU A 4 -32.89 -47.00 -28.22
C LEU A 4 -31.76 -46.53 -27.27
N THR A 5 -31.85 -45.48 -26.44
CA THR A 5 -32.98 -44.87 -25.74
C THR A 5 -32.58 -43.54 -25.06
N ARG A 6 -33.58 -42.67 -24.86
CA ARG A 6 -33.87 -41.80 -23.68
C ARG A 6 -33.14 -40.46 -23.43
N GLN A 7 -33.96 -39.40 -23.61
CA GLN A 7 -34.23 -38.22 -22.78
C GLN A 7 -33.52 -38.12 -21.41
N ILE A 8 -33.17 -36.89 -21.02
CA ILE A 8 -33.83 -36.08 -19.96
C ILE A 8 -33.15 -34.69 -19.93
N GLY A 9 -33.94 -33.61 -19.89
CA GLY A 9 -33.43 -32.25 -19.65
C GLY A 9 -33.26 -31.95 -18.16
N THR A 10 -32.50 -30.91 -17.82
CA THR A 10 -32.79 -29.96 -16.73
C THR A 10 -31.74 -28.85 -16.72
N SER A 11 -32.19 -27.67 -16.30
CA SER A 11 -31.47 -26.44 -15.99
C SER A 11 -30.05 -26.62 -15.43
N VAL A 12 -29.09 -25.87 -15.96
CA VAL A 12 -27.79 -25.65 -15.33
C VAL A 12 -27.64 -24.17 -15.00
N LEU A 13 -27.88 -23.85 -13.74
CA LEU A 13 -27.39 -22.63 -13.08
C LEU A 13 -25.85 -22.65 -13.10
N PRO A 14 -25.17 -21.50 -13.23
CA PRO A 14 -23.73 -21.45 -13.12
C PRO A 14 -23.32 -21.76 -11.67
N ALA A 15 -22.53 -22.83 -11.54
CA ALA A 15 -21.93 -23.26 -10.29
C ALA A 15 -20.96 -22.17 -9.78
N PHE A 16 -21.38 -21.43 -8.75
CA PHE A 16 -20.45 -20.80 -7.80
C PHE A 16 -19.87 -21.89 -6.91
N SER A 17 -18.93 -22.67 -7.46
CA SER A 17 -18.10 -23.57 -6.66
C SER A 17 -16.97 -22.76 -6.05
N HIS A 18 -17.11 -22.50 -4.75
CA HIS A 18 -16.04 -22.40 -3.75
C HIS A 18 -14.63 -22.68 -4.29
N LEU A 19 -13.85 -21.62 -4.51
CA LEU A 19 -12.40 -21.76 -4.47
C LEU A 19 -12.00 -21.79 -2.99
N PRO A 20 -11.46 -22.91 -2.47
CA PRO A 20 -10.89 -22.94 -1.15
C PRO A 20 -9.68 -22.00 -1.16
N TYR A 21 -9.76 -20.92 -0.38
CA TYR A 21 -8.55 -20.25 0.09
C TYR A 21 -7.62 -21.34 0.64
N PRO A 22 -6.34 -21.39 0.27
CA PRO A 22 -5.44 -22.35 0.88
C PRO A 22 -5.48 -22.09 2.39
N HIS A 23 -6.10 -23.00 3.11
CA HIS A 23 -6.05 -23.08 4.55
C HIS A 23 -4.57 -23.06 4.90
N LEU A 24 -4.11 -21.91 5.41
CA LEU A 24 -2.81 -21.80 6.05
C LEU A 24 -2.83 -22.82 7.18
N ASN A 25 -2.17 -23.96 6.95
CA ASN A 25 -1.98 -24.98 7.95
C ASN A 25 -1.33 -24.32 9.18
N PRO A 26 -2.00 -24.24 10.35
CA PRO A 26 -1.46 -23.57 11.53
C PRO A 26 -0.13 -24.18 12.01
N LYS A 27 0.16 -25.42 11.60
CA LYS A 27 1.36 -26.17 11.99
C LYS A 27 2.65 -25.70 11.31
N GLY A 28 2.58 -24.86 10.28
CA GLY A 28 3.76 -24.28 9.62
C GLY A 28 4.28 -22.97 10.22
N LEU A 29 3.60 -22.40 11.23
CA LEU A 29 3.88 -21.07 11.80
C LEU A 29 4.86 -21.09 12.98
N LEU A 30 5.31 -22.28 13.40
CA LEU A 30 6.29 -22.46 14.47
C LEU A 30 7.52 -23.20 13.94
N VAL A 31 8.19 -22.64 12.94
CA VAL A 31 9.56 -23.07 12.66
C VAL A 31 10.44 -22.46 13.74
N ASN A 32 11.02 -23.33 14.57
CA ASN A 32 11.98 -23.08 15.65
C ASN A 32 12.95 -21.93 15.32
N SER A 33 12.57 -20.71 15.70
CA SER A 33 13.55 -19.69 16.04
C SER A 33 14.15 -20.11 17.38
N THR A 34 15.46 -20.35 17.42
CA THR A 34 16.20 -20.62 18.66
C THR A 34 16.20 -19.41 19.61
N TYR A 35 15.67 -18.26 19.19
CA TYR A 35 15.51 -17.07 19.99
C TYR A 35 14.03 -16.81 20.28
N SER A 36 13.69 -16.64 21.56
CA SER A 36 12.36 -16.20 22.00
C SER A 36 12.12 -14.78 21.48
N SER A 37 11.02 -14.57 20.75
CA SER A 37 10.60 -13.23 20.31
C SER A 37 10.56 -12.26 21.49
N PRO A 38 11.02 -11.00 21.34
CA PRO A 38 10.93 -9.99 22.39
C PRO A 38 9.47 -9.69 22.79
N TYR A 39 8.52 -10.05 21.92
CA TYR A 39 7.08 -9.95 22.18
C TYR A 39 6.47 -11.21 22.79
N GLY A 40 7.30 -12.11 23.34
CA GLY A 40 6.85 -13.35 24.00
C GLY A 40 5.88 -13.09 25.15
N PHE A 41 5.94 -11.93 25.80
CA PHE A 41 5.03 -11.53 26.88
C PHE A 41 3.55 -11.51 26.43
N LEU A 42 3.27 -11.30 25.13
CA LEU A 42 1.91 -11.29 24.58
C LEU A 42 1.18 -12.63 24.75
N LYS A 43 1.93 -13.73 24.92
CA LYS A 43 1.32 -15.04 25.21
C LYS A 43 0.54 -15.06 26.52
N GLY A 44 0.99 -14.28 27.52
CA GLY A 44 0.35 -14.20 28.83
C GLY A 44 -1.00 -13.50 28.83
N VAL A 45 -1.30 -12.73 27.77
CA VAL A 45 -2.56 -11.99 27.62
C VAL A 45 -3.39 -12.48 26.43
N LYS A 46 -3.08 -13.68 25.91
CA LYS A 46 -3.83 -14.27 24.80
C LYS A 46 -5.30 -14.50 25.17
N GLY A 47 -6.20 -14.15 24.28
CA GLY A 47 -7.65 -14.34 24.45
C GLY A 47 -8.34 -13.25 25.27
N CYS A 48 -7.60 -12.23 25.71
CA CYS A 48 -8.13 -11.09 26.44
C CYS A 48 -9.26 -10.38 25.69
N ARG A 49 -10.23 -9.86 26.44
CA ARG A 49 -11.44 -9.20 25.94
C ARG A 49 -11.73 -7.91 26.71
N LYS A 50 -12.51 -7.02 26.09
CA LYS A 50 -12.96 -5.77 26.69
C LYS A 50 -13.65 -6.01 28.04
N GLY A 51 -13.30 -5.19 29.02
CA GLY A 51 -13.83 -5.25 30.39
C GLY A 51 -13.01 -6.11 31.36
N GLU A 52 -12.01 -6.86 30.89
CA GLU A 52 -11.14 -7.67 31.74
C GLU A 52 -9.96 -6.87 32.30
N ASP A 53 -9.60 -7.13 33.56
CA ASP A 53 -8.35 -6.68 34.17
C ASP A 53 -7.32 -7.81 34.13
N ILE A 54 -6.25 -7.64 33.35
CA ILE A 54 -5.30 -8.72 33.06
C ILE A 54 -3.88 -8.20 33.26
N LYS A 55 -3.18 -8.80 34.22
CA LYS A 55 -1.80 -8.45 34.51
C LYS A 55 -0.92 -8.55 33.25
N GLY A 56 -0.25 -7.45 32.90
CA GLY A 56 0.65 -7.38 31.75
C GLY A 56 0.01 -6.90 30.43
N ILE A 57 -1.30 -6.59 30.41
CA ILE A 57 -1.96 -6.07 29.21
C ILE A 57 -1.43 -4.69 28.79
N HIS A 58 -0.86 -3.92 29.72
CA HIS A 58 -0.12 -2.70 29.38
C HIS A 58 0.98 -2.95 28.32
N GLY A 59 1.59 -4.14 28.28
CA GLY A 59 2.56 -4.48 27.24
C GLY A 59 1.92 -4.54 25.84
N LEU A 60 0.70 -5.05 25.74
CA LEU A 60 -0.07 -5.07 24.48
C LEU A 60 -0.43 -3.64 24.04
N LYS A 61 -0.83 -2.80 25.00
CA LYS A 61 -1.07 -1.36 24.78
C LYS A 61 0.17 -0.67 24.21
N LEU A 62 1.34 -0.89 24.82
CA LEU A 62 2.61 -0.33 24.36
C LEU A 62 2.98 -0.82 22.95
N TYR A 63 2.76 -2.11 22.64
CA TYR A 63 2.99 -2.65 21.29
C TYR A 63 2.12 -1.92 20.26
N LEU A 64 0.81 -1.86 20.50
CA LEU A 64 -0.13 -1.24 19.55
C LEU A 64 0.14 0.26 19.42
N SER A 65 0.58 0.91 20.50
CA SER A 65 0.98 2.31 20.46
C SER A 65 2.24 2.53 19.64
N ARG A 66 3.27 1.70 19.83
CA ARG A 66 4.53 1.75 19.06
C ARG A 66 4.29 1.68 17.54
N PHE A 67 3.33 0.87 17.11
CA PHE A 67 3.01 0.72 15.68
C PHE A 67 1.82 1.59 15.22
N GLY A 68 1.38 2.52 16.08
CA GLY A 68 0.46 3.60 15.76
C GLY A 68 -1.03 3.22 15.67
N TYR A 69 -1.41 2.09 16.27
CA TYR A 69 -2.81 1.67 16.38
C TYR A 69 -3.50 2.23 17.62
N LEU A 70 -2.75 2.70 18.61
CA LEU A 70 -3.27 3.17 19.89
C LEU A 70 -2.56 4.47 20.32
N ASN A 71 -3.32 5.54 20.51
CA ASN A 71 -2.78 6.78 21.06
C ASN A 71 -3.61 7.24 22.25
N TYR A 72 -3.03 7.08 23.44
CA TYR A 72 -3.65 7.51 24.69
C TYR A 72 -3.51 9.01 24.98
N GLN A 73 -2.65 9.73 24.24
CA GLN A 73 -2.37 11.14 24.50
C GLN A 73 -3.49 12.09 24.01
N THR A 74 -4.35 11.65 23.09
CA THR A 74 -5.37 12.52 22.45
C THR A 74 -6.79 12.34 22.99
N ASN A 75 -7.02 11.42 23.92
CA ASN A 75 -8.36 11.15 24.43
C ASN A 75 -8.45 11.47 25.94
N PRO A 76 -9.20 12.51 26.33
CA PRO A 76 -9.32 12.95 27.71
C PRO A 76 -10.07 11.96 28.63
N ASN A 77 -10.72 10.93 28.06
CA ASN A 77 -11.47 9.92 28.83
C ASN A 77 -10.63 8.71 29.25
N ILE A 78 -9.33 8.68 28.95
CA ILE A 78 -8.52 7.48 29.15
C ILE A 78 -7.84 7.46 30.52
N THR A 79 -8.16 6.41 31.27
CA THR A 79 -7.48 5.90 32.45
C THR A 79 -6.02 5.50 32.14
N ASP A 80 -5.08 6.04 32.92
CA ASP A 80 -3.62 5.78 32.92
C ASP A 80 -3.18 4.56 32.05
N PRO A 81 -2.38 4.76 30.97
CA PRO A 81 -1.95 3.70 30.06
C PRO A 81 -1.15 2.56 30.71
N LYS A 82 -0.72 2.75 31.97
CA LYS A 82 -0.09 1.71 32.80
C LYS A 82 -1.10 0.78 33.48
N LYS A 83 -2.39 1.12 33.48
CA LYS A 83 -3.44 0.27 34.04
C LYS A 83 -3.66 -0.95 33.17
N ASP A 84 -3.72 -2.08 33.84
CA ASP A 84 -3.91 -3.40 33.24
C ASP A 84 -5.39 -3.70 32.89
N HIS A 85 -6.15 -2.67 32.50
CA HIS A 85 -7.56 -2.77 32.10
C HIS A 85 -7.70 -2.84 30.58
N PHE A 86 -8.54 -3.75 30.08
CA PHE A 86 -8.90 -3.80 28.65
C PHE A 86 -10.06 -2.83 28.36
N ASP A 87 -9.71 -1.63 27.89
CA ASP A 87 -10.63 -0.55 27.51
C ASP A 87 -11.19 -0.64 26.07
N GLU A 88 -12.14 0.23 25.75
CA GLU A 88 -12.76 0.30 24.43
C GLU A 88 -11.75 0.69 23.34
N GLU A 89 -10.79 1.56 23.67
CA GLU A 89 -9.74 2.00 22.76
C GLU A 89 -8.77 0.87 22.40
N LEU A 90 -8.42 -0.01 23.35
CA LEU A 90 -7.64 -1.20 23.07
C LEU A 90 -8.40 -2.17 22.14
N GLU A 91 -9.72 -2.32 22.33
CA GLU A 91 -10.56 -3.14 21.44
C GLU A 91 -10.53 -2.58 20.01
N ALA A 92 -10.71 -1.26 19.87
CA ALA A 92 -10.69 -0.57 18.59
C ALA A 92 -9.29 -0.66 17.93
N ALA A 93 -8.22 -0.52 18.69
CA ALA A 93 -6.85 -0.67 18.21
C ALA A 93 -6.57 -2.09 17.71
N LEU A 94 -7.04 -3.12 18.41
CA LEU A 94 -6.92 -4.52 17.97
C LEU A 94 -7.70 -4.78 16.69
N LYS A 95 -8.96 -4.32 16.58
CA LYS A 95 -9.73 -4.41 15.32
C LYS A 95 -9.01 -3.72 14.18
N SER A 96 -8.46 -2.53 14.44
CA SER A 96 -7.70 -1.73 13.48
C SER A 96 -6.43 -2.44 13.01
N TYR A 97 -5.73 -3.15 13.90
CA TYR A 97 -4.59 -4.02 13.59
C TYR A 97 -5.00 -5.23 12.75
N GLN A 98 -6.05 -5.94 13.17
CA GLN A 98 -6.56 -7.12 12.49
C GLN A 98 -6.96 -6.81 11.04
N VAL A 99 -7.74 -5.75 10.83
CA VAL A 99 -8.13 -5.30 9.48
C VAL A 99 -6.91 -4.95 8.63
N TYR A 100 -5.91 -4.28 9.19
CA TYR A 100 -4.69 -3.94 8.45
C TYR A 100 -3.96 -5.19 7.94
N TYR A 101 -3.93 -6.24 8.76
CA TYR A 101 -3.24 -7.49 8.46
C TYR A 101 -4.12 -8.55 7.77
N HIS A 102 -5.33 -8.19 7.34
CA HIS A 102 -6.32 -9.07 6.69
C HIS A 102 -6.76 -10.24 7.59
N LEU A 103 -6.89 -9.97 8.89
CA LEU A 103 -7.44 -10.88 9.88
C LEU A 103 -8.89 -10.48 10.19
N ASN A 104 -9.65 -11.42 10.77
CA ASN A 104 -10.99 -11.13 11.26
C ASN A 104 -10.92 -10.08 12.39
N ALA A 105 -11.74 -9.05 12.30
CA ALA A 105 -11.77 -7.95 13.27
C ALA A 105 -12.51 -8.34 14.56
N THR A 106 -11.99 -9.32 15.29
CA THR A 106 -12.58 -9.85 16.52
C THR A 106 -12.48 -8.87 17.70
N GLY A 107 -11.51 -7.95 17.69
CA GLY A 107 -11.22 -7.06 18.82
C GLY A 107 -10.64 -7.78 20.03
N THR A 108 -10.17 -9.01 19.86
CA THR A 108 -9.54 -9.83 20.91
C THR A 108 -8.15 -10.27 20.48
N LEU A 109 -7.24 -10.54 21.42
CA LEU A 109 -5.94 -11.11 21.10
C LEU A 109 -6.04 -12.62 20.83
N ASP A 110 -6.71 -12.98 19.73
CA ASP A 110 -6.87 -14.36 19.28
C ASP A 110 -5.56 -14.96 18.73
N ALA A 111 -5.56 -16.28 18.48
CA ALA A 111 -4.35 -16.99 18.05
C ALA A 111 -3.78 -16.48 16.71
N PRO A 112 -4.57 -16.19 15.66
CA PRO A 112 -4.08 -15.57 14.44
C PRO A 112 -3.45 -14.19 14.68
N THR A 113 -4.08 -13.35 15.48
CA THR A 113 -3.58 -12.00 15.81
C THR A 113 -2.26 -12.09 16.55
N LEU A 114 -2.18 -12.92 17.60
CA LEU A 114 -0.95 -13.15 18.35
C LEU A 114 0.18 -13.67 17.43
N SER A 115 -0.11 -14.68 16.59
CA SER A 115 0.86 -15.24 15.67
C SER A 115 1.40 -14.20 14.69
N LYS A 116 0.59 -13.19 14.35
CA LYS A 116 0.99 -12.09 13.48
C LYS A 116 1.81 -11.03 14.21
N MET A 117 1.40 -10.66 15.43
CA MET A 117 2.08 -9.65 16.26
C MET A 117 3.50 -10.04 16.66
N VAL A 118 3.75 -11.34 16.85
CA VAL A 118 5.09 -11.84 17.20
C VAL A 118 6.00 -12.04 15.97
N MET A 119 5.51 -11.81 14.74
CA MET A 119 6.33 -11.90 13.55
C MET A 119 7.37 -10.76 13.52
N PRO A 120 8.61 -11.05 13.10
CA PRO A 120 9.61 -10.03 12.82
C PRO A 120 9.09 -9.02 11.79
N ARG A 121 9.42 -7.74 11.97
CA ARG A 121 8.86 -6.63 11.19
C ARG A 121 9.78 -5.42 11.10
N CYS A 122 9.42 -4.46 10.25
CA CYS A 122 9.96 -3.11 10.29
C CYS A 122 9.49 -2.38 11.56
N GLY A 123 10.37 -1.53 12.09
CA GLY A 123 10.15 -0.69 13.26
C GLY A 123 9.35 0.56 13.00
N PHE A 124 9.08 0.89 11.74
CA PHE A 124 8.26 2.04 11.38
C PHE A 124 6.76 1.77 11.71
N PRO A 125 5.99 2.77 12.18
CA PRO A 125 4.56 2.60 12.45
C PRO A 125 3.73 2.24 11.20
N ASP A 126 2.69 1.42 11.37
CA ASP A 126 1.77 1.05 10.28
C ASP A 126 0.77 2.17 9.96
N LYS A 127 0.45 2.97 10.99
CA LYS A 127 -0.47 4.11 10.98
C LYS A 127 0.14 5.21 11.84
N GLU A 128 -0.16 6.47 11.56
CA GLU A 128 0.13 7.57 12.48
C GLU A 128 -1.14 8.40 12.66
N GLY A 129 -1.70 8.38 13.87
CA GLY A 129 -2.78 9.26 14.32
C GLY A 129 -4.20 8.92 13.84
N HIS A 130 -5.20 9.17 14.71
CA HIS A 130 -6.63 9.10 14.40
C HIS A 130 -7.04 10.25 13.46
N HIS A 131 -6.67 10.16 12.19
CA HIS A 131 -7.42 10.88 11.17
C HIS A 131 -8.57 9.98 10.73
N HIS A 132 -9.75 10.24 11.32
CA HIS A 132 -11.01 9.89 10.70
C HIS A 132 -11.02 10.55 9.33
N SER A 133 -10.62 9.81 8.30
CA SER A 133 -10.83 10.23 6.92
C SER A 133 -12.32 10.11 6.62
N ASN A 134 -13.12 11.08 7.10
CA ASN A 134 -14.43 11.41 6.55
C ASN A 134 -14.26 12.14 5.20
N GLY A 135 -13.36 11.62 4.35
CA GLY A 135 -13.17 12.07 2.99
C GLY A 135 -14.04 11.24 2.05
N PRO A 136 -14.74 11.85 1.08
CA PRO A 136 -15.54 11.10 0.12
C PRO A 136 -14.62 10.23 -0.74
N LEU A 137 -14.93 8.93 -0.79
CA LEU A 137 -14.38 7.90 -1.68
C LEU A 137 -12.86 7.68 -1.61
N HIS A 138 -12.48 6.60 -0.91
CA HIS A 138 -11.11 6.08 -0.86
C HIS A 138 -10.59 5.74 -2.27
N ILE A 139 -9.58 6.47 -2.72
CA ILE A 139 -8.66 6.01 -3.77
C ILE A 139 -8.07 4.68 -3.27
N VAL A 140 -8.40 3.56 -3.93
CA VAL A 140 -8.00 2.19 -3.56
C VAL A 140 -6.53 1.94 -3.97
N SER A 141 -5.61 2.86 -3.67
CA SER A 141 -4.19 2.55 -3.77
C SER A 141 -3.80 1.65 -2.61
N HIS A 142 -3.26 0.47 -2.91
CA HIS A 142 -2.79 -0.44 -1.86
C HIS A 142 -1.41 -0.05 -1.28
N TYR A 143 -0.65 0.76 -2.02
CA TYR A 143 0.52 1.47 -1.52
C TYR A 143 0.10 2.65 -0.64
N SER A 144 0.96 3.05 0.29
CA SER A 144 0.72 4.16 1.21
C SER A 144 1.90 5.14 1.23
N PHE A 145 1.68 6.31 1.84
CA PHE A 145 2.69 7.34 2.07
C PHE A 145 2.65 7.77 3.53
N PHE A 146 3.76 8.32 4.02
CA PHE A 146 3.78 8.98 5.33
C PHE A 146 2.76 10.13 5.40
N PRO A 147 2.22 10.46 6.60
CA PRO A 147 1.44 11.68 6.80
C PRO A 147 2.20 12.91 6.31
N GLY A 148 1.50 13.86 5.68
CA GLY A 148 2.13 15.02 5.06
C GLY A 148 2.93 14.74 3.79
N ARG A 149 3.03 13.47 3.36
CA ARG A 149 3.73 13.01 2.14
C ARG A 149 5.16 13.61 1.99
N PRO A 150 6.00 13.54 3.03
CA PRO A 150 7.39 13.97 2.98
C PRO A 150 8.12 13.36 1.80
N LYS A 151 8.86 14.21 1.09
CA LYS A 151 9.59 13.85 -0.12
C LYS A 151 10.93 14.58 -0.16
N TRP A 152 11.90 13.96 -0.80
CA TRP A 152 13.10 14.68 -1.23
C TRP A 152 12.70 15.86 -2.14
N PRO A 153 13.35 17.03 -1.99
CA PRO A 153 13.10 18.18 -2.84
C PRO A 153 13.22 17.82 -4.32
N ARG A 154 12.43 18.48 -5.18
CA ARG A 154 12.45 18.22 -6.63
C ARG A 154 13.85 18.40 -7.24
N SER A 155 14.66 19.30 -6.68
CA SER A 155 16.06 19.53 -7.09
C SER A 155 17.02 18.40 -6.69
N LYS A 156 16.60 17.47 -5.83
CA LYS A 156 17.46 16.44 -5.22
C LYS A 156 17.18 15.04 -5.78
N MET A 157 17.43 14.88 -7.08
CA MET A 157 17.27 13.59 -7.80
C MET A 157 18.50 12.67 -7.67
N ARG A 158 19.65 13.23 -7.29
CA ARG A 158 20.90 12.51 -7.05
C ARG A 158 21.12 12.41 -5.55
N LEU A 159 20.83 11.23 -5.00
CA LEU A 159 20.98 10.94 -3.58
C LEU A 159 22.26 10.15 -3.35
N THR A 160 23.03 10.56 -2.37
CA THR A 160 24.25 9.88 -1.97
C THR A 160 24.01 9.02 -0.74
N TYR A 161 24.60 7.82 -0.70
CA TYR A 161 24.51 6.94 0.47
C TYR A 161 25.87 6.62 1.06
N GLY A 162 25.93 6.42 2.37
CA GLY A 162 27.15 6.09 3.11
C GLY A 162 26.90 5.04 4.17
N PHE A 163 27.91 4.19 4.39
CA PHE A 163 27.91 3.17 5.44
C PHE A 163 28.66 3.69 6.66
N GLY A 164 28.07 3.50 7.85
CA GLY A 164 28.67 3.90 9.12
C GLY A 164 29.94 3.11 9.47
N PRO A 165 30.74 3.57 10.44
CA PRO A 165 32.08 3.03 10.74
C PRO A 165 32.15 1.53 11.05
N ARG A 166 31.06 0.93 11.56
CA ARG A 166 30.99 -0.51 11.92
C ARG A 166 30.07 -1.32 11.00
N PHE A 167 29.71 -0.77 9.84
CA PHE A 167 28.86 -1.48 8.90
C PHE A 167 29.61 -2.69 8.30
N PRO A 168 29.08 -3.93 8.38
CA PRO A 168 29.76 -5.11 7.86
C PRO A 168 29.99 -5.03 6.35
N THR A 169 31.24 -5.12 5.91
CA THR A 169 31.64 -4.98 4.49
C THR A 169 30.93 -5.98 3.57
N ARG A 170 30.73 -7.22 4.03
CA ARG A 170 29.98 -8.27 3.31
C ARG A 170 28.55 -7.88 2.94
N PHE A 171 27.96 -6.94 3.66
CA PHE A 171 26.59 -6.46 3.44
C PHE A 171 26.52 -5.18 2.60
N MET A 172 27.66 -4.55 2.26
CA MET A 172 27.65 -3.36 1.42
C MET A 172 27.16 -3.66 -0.02
N PRO A 173 27.59 -4.75 -0.68
CA PRO A 173 27.10 -5.09 -2.02
C PRO A 173 25.57 -5.31 -2.13
N PRO A 174 24.89 -6.07 -1.24
CA PRO A 174 23.42 -6.21 -1.30
C PRO A 174 22.69 -4.88 -1.09
N VAL A 175 23.13 -4.03 -0.17
CA VAL A 175 22.52 -2.70 0.00
C VAL A 175 22.72 -1.83 -1.24
N ALA A 176 23.91 -1.86 -1.86
CA ALA A 176 24.14 -1.16 -3.12
C ALA A 176 23.27 -1.70 -4.27
N ARG A 177 22.96 -3.01 -4.30
CA ARG A 177 22.00 -3.59 -5.24
C ARG A 177 20.58 -3.10 -4.99
N ALA A 178 20.18 -2.97 -3.72
CA ALA A 178 18.87 -2.43 -3.37
C ALA A 178 18.66 -1.00 -3.91
N PHE A 179 19.65 -0.12 -3.80
CA PHE A 179 19.59 1.21 -4.43
C PHE A 179 19.44 1.15 -5.96
N ARG A 180 20.16 0.25 -6.64
CA ARG A 180 20.03 0.09 -8.10
C ARG A 180 18.63 -0.37 -8.51
N LYS A 181 18.02 -1.25 -7.73
CA LYS A 181 16.62 -1.68 -7.93
C LYS A 181 15.67 -0.49 -7.79
N TRP A 182 15.87 0.40 -6.81
CA TRP A 182 15.07 1.62 -6.65
C TRP A 182 15.32 2.67 -7.76
N THR A 183 16.53 2.79 -8.29
CA THR A 183 16.77 3.59 -9.51
C THR A 183 15.92 3.08 -10.67
N THR A 184 15.90 1.77 -10.89
CA THR A 184 15.12 1.15 -11.97
C THR A 184 13.61 1.31 -11.75
N ALA A 185 13.13 1.06 -10.53
CA ALA A 185 11.71 1.14 -10.17
C ALA A 185 11.18 2.58 -10.29
N SER A 186 11.89 3.54 -9.69
CA SER A 186 11.47 4.94 -9.67
C SER A 186 11.61 5.62 -11.02
N ARG A 187 12.62 5.28 -11.82
CA ARG A 187 13.05 6.04 -13.02
C ARG A 187 13.31 7.53 -12.75
N TYR A 188 13.44 7.92 -11.48
CA TYR A 188 13.56 9.32 -11.05
C TYR A 188 14.85 9.54 -10.28
N PHE A 189 15.16 8.65 -9.34
CA PHE A 189 16.35 8.77 -8.51
C PHE A 189 17.55 8.05 -9.09
N THR A 190 18.71 8.68 -8.95
CA THR A 190 20.01 8.02 -9.10
C THR A 190 20.71 8.01 -7.74
N PHE A 191 21.43 6.94 -7.48
CA PHE A 191 22.15 6.76 -6.21
C PHE A 191 23.64 6.54 -6.46
N SER A 192 24.46 7.17 -5.63
CA SER A 192 25.92 6.95 -5.65
C SER A 192 26.48 6.93 -4.25
N ARG A 193 27.56 6.17 -4.02
CA ARG A 193 28.24 6.17 -2.73
C ARG A 193 28.87 7.55 -2.47
N ALA A 194 28.65 8.10 -1.28
CA ALA A 194 29.31 9.33 -0.84
C ALA A 194 30.80 9.09 -0.56
N ARG A 195 31.63 10.13 -0.69
CA ARG A 195 33.06 10.08 -0.34
C ARG A 195 33.27 9.78 1.15
N THR A 196 32.42 10.34 2.01
CA THR A 196 32.46 10.12 3.46
C THR A 196 31.05 9.90 3.99
N TYR A 197 30.92 9.10 5.05
CA TYR A 197 29.63 8.84 5.71
C TYR A 197 28.95 10.14 6.19
N ALA A 198 29.72 11.07 6.74
CA ALA A 198 29.18 12.33 7.26
C ALA A 198 28.46 13.19 6.21
N ARG A 199 28.93 13.14 4.95
CA ARG A 199 28.39 13.92 3.82
C ARG A 199 27.31 13.21 3.02
N ALA A 200 26.96 11.98 3.37
CA ALA A 200 25.92 11.24 2.67
C ALA A 200 24.53 11.81 2.99
N ASP A 201 23.67 11.90 1.97
CA ASP A 201 22.25 12.22 2.15
C ASP A 201 21.55 11.09 2.91
N ILE A 202 21.92 9.85 2.61
CA ILE A 202 21.41 8.63 3.22
C ILE A 202 22.51 7.97 4.04
N LYS A 203 22.25 7.75 5.32
CA LYS A 203 23.19 7.22 6.31
C LYS A 203 22.71 5.88 6.82
N ILE A 204 23.53 4.85 6.60
CA ILE A 204 23.18 3.45 6.83
C ILE A 204 24.10 2.86 7.89
N SER A 205 23.52 2.30 8.94
CA SER A 205 24.29 1.66 10.01
C SER A 205 23.61 0.38 10.54
N PHE A 206 24.41 -0.42 11.24
CA PHE A 206 23.91 -1.43 12.16
C PHE A 206 23.99 -0.85 13.57
N ALA A 207 22.92 -0.96 14.34
CA ALA A 207 22.84 -0.46 15.70
C ALA A 207 22.22 -1.51 16.62
N ARG A 208 22.37 -1.37 17.94
CA ARG A 208 21.79 -2.28 18.94
C ARG A 208 21.02 -1.46 19.95
N ARG A 209 19.90 -2.00 20.42
CA ARG A 209 19.10 -1.44 21.53
C ARG A 209 18.90 0.08 21.36
N ASP A 210 19.08 0.85 22.43
CA ASP A 210 19.13 2.30 22.31
C ASP A 210 20.40 2.76 21.58
N HIS A 211 20.19 3.54 20.53
CA HIS A 211 21.22 4.07 19.65
C HIS A 211 21.03 5.57 19.36
N GLY A 212 20.32 6.28 20.24
CA GLY A 212 20.33 7.74 20.30
C GLY A 212 19.45 8.45 19.27
N ASP A 213 18.51 7.74 18.64
CA ASP A 213 17.54 8.31 17.70
C ASP A 213 16.08 8.28 18.21
N GLY A 214 15.88 7.84 19.45
CA GLY A 214 14.55 7.72 20.08
C GLY A 214 13.76 6.48 19.67
N SER A 215 14.31 5.60 18.83
CA SER A 215 13.67 4.37 18.35
C SER A 215 14.52 3.14 18.70
N PRO A 216 14.60 2.74 19.98
CA PRO A 216 15.46 1.63 20.38
C PRO A 216 15.03 0.29 19.76
N PHE A 217 16.00 -0.54 19.41
CA PHE A 217 15.76 -1.93 19.01
C PHE A 217 15.46 -2.83 20.22
N ASP A 218 14.77 -3.95 19.97
CA ASP A 218 14.28 -4.85 21.02
C ASP A 218 15.06 -6.18 21.14
N GLY A 219 16.14 -6.33 20.38
CA GLY A 219 16.97 -7.53 20.40
C GLY A 219 16.56 -8.53 19.31
N PRO A 220 17.03 -9.79 19.36
CA PRO A 220 16.85 -10.73 18.26
C PRO A 220 15.37 -10.97 17.93
N GLY A 221 15.00 -10.86 16.65
CA GLY A 221 13.62 -10.89 16.19
C GLY A 221 12.94 -9.53 16.34
N GLY A 222 11.61 -9.51 16.53
CA GLY A 222 10.89 -8.26 16.78
C GLY A 222 11.05 -7.22 15.68
N VAL A 223 11.72 -6.10 15.97
CA VAL A 223 12.05 -5.05 15.00
C VAL A 223 13.41 -5.31 14.35
N LEU A 224 13.38 -5.62 13.04
CA LEU A 224 14.59 -5.94 12.28
C LEU A 224 15.38 -4.70 11.84
N ALA A 225 14.68 -3.64 11.48
CA ALA A 225 15.27 -2.42 10.95
C ALA A 225 14.24 -1.29 11.02
N HIS A 226 14.72 -0.05 10.91
CA HIS A 226 13.87 1.10 10.62
C HIS A 226 14.60 2.15 9.80
N ALA A 227 13.82 2.91 9.05
CA ALA A 227 14.25 4.09 8.33
C ALA A 227 13.35 5.28 8.63
N PHE A 228 13.90 6.47 8.41
CA PHE A 228 13.18 7.72 8.59
C PHE A 228 12.72 8.26 7.24
N ALA A 229 11.53 8.87 7.23
CA ALA A 229 10.99 9.54 6.05
C ALA A 229 11.95 10.63 5.50
N PRO A 230 11.84 11.01 4.22
CA PRO A 230 12.57 12.14 3.68
C PRO A 230 12.36 13.43 4.51
N THR A 231 13.35 14.29 4.68
CA THR A 231 14.73 14.21 4.16
C THR A 231 15.73 13.71 5.21
N ASN A 232 15.27 13.02 6.27
CA ASN A 232 16.12 12.62 7.38
C ASN A 232 17.27 11.70 6.94
N GLY A 233 16.95 10.71 6.09
CA GLY A 233 17.96 9.92 5.40
C GLY A 233 18.62 8.82 6.25
N ARG A 234 18.23 8.59 7.50
CA ARG A 234 18.79 7.53 8.34
C ARG A 234 18.08 6.19 8.13
N LEU A 235 18.86 5.12 8.06
CA LEU A 235 18.41 3.72 8.02
C LEU A 235 19.30 2.91 8.96
N HIS A 236 18.67 2.24 9.93
CA HIS A 236 19.35 1.38 10.90
C HIS A 236 18.85 -0.06 10.78
N PHE A 237 19.78 -1.01 10.75
CA PHE A 237 19.49 -2.44 10.92
C PHE A 237 19.78 -2.84 12.38
N ASP A 238 18.97 -3.71 12.97
CA ASP A 238 19.26 -4.26 14.30
C ASP A 238 20.44 -5.25 14.21
N ALA A 239 21.54 -4.95 14.88
CA ALA A 239 22.71 -5.81 14.90
C ALA A 239 22.57 -7.03 15.83
N ASP A 240 21.51 -7.09 16.65
CA ASP A 240 21.16 -8.26 17.46
C ASP A 240 20.58 -9.41 16.60
N ASP A 241 20.14 -9.13 15.36
CA ASP A 241 19.58 -10.13 14.44
C ASP A 241 20.61 -10.93 13.63
N ARG A 242 20.17 -12.11 13.15
CA ARG A 242 20.97 -12.97 12.27
C ARG A 242 20.81 -12.57 10.81
N TRP A 243 21.74 -11.76 10.32
CA TRP A 243 21.78 -11.28 8.95
C TRP A 243 22.58 -12.17 8.00
N VAL A 244 22.04 -12.38 6.80
CA VAL A 244 22.65 -13.16 5.71
C VAL A 244 22.45 -12.46 4.37
N VAL A 245 23.08 -13.01 3.33
CA VAL A 245 22.76 -12.67 1.94
C VAL A 245 22.11 -13.90 1.31
N GLY A 246 20.87 -13.76 0.83
CA GLY A 246 20.10 -14.83 0.23
C GLY A 246 19.23 -15.63 1.20
N ARG A 247 18.72 -16.77 0.72
CA ARG A 247 17.76 -17.62 1.45
C ARG A 247 18.50 -18.56 2.41
N VAL A 248 18.57 -18.19 3.70
CA VAL A 248 19.10 -19.06 4.75
C VAL A 248 18.05 -19.24 5.85
N PRO A 249 17.69 -20.48 6.23
CA PRO A 249 16.75 -20.74 7.31
C PRO A 249 17.13 -20.03 8.61
N ASN A 250 16.13 -19.50 9.32
CA ASN A 250 16.29 -18.81 10.60
C ASN A 250 17.26 -17.62 10.53
N ALA A 251 17.28 -16.90 9.41
CA ALA A 251 18.06 -15.68 9.21
C ALA A 251 17.31 -14.70 8.29
N PHE A 252 17.72 -13.44 8.29
CA PHE A 252 17.11 -12.38 7.47
C PHE A 252 18.06 -11.92 6.37
N ASP A 253 17.54 -11.85 5.15
CA ASP A 253 18.28 -11.35 4.00
C ASP A 253 18.41 -9.83 4.03
N VAL A 254 19.66 -9.35 4.05
CA VAL A 254 19.96 -7.92 4.12
C VAL A 254 19.41 -7.16 2.91
N GLU A 255 19.45 -7.75 1.72
CA GLU A 255 18.95 -7.05 0.52
C GLU A 255 17.45 -6.83 0.57
N THR A 256 16.69 -7.82 1.04
CA THR A 256 15.25 -7.74 1.21
C THR A 256 14.85 -6.61 2.17
N LEU A 257 15.47 -6.54 3.34
CA LEU A 257 15.17 -5.46 4.30
C LEU A 257 15.68 -4.11 3.79
N ALA A 258 16.87 -4.05 3.18
CA ALA A 258 17.37 -2.82 2.57
C ALA A 258 16.41 -2.27 1.51
N LEU A 259 15.78 -3.14 0.69
CA LEU A 259 14.78 -2.69 -0.27
C LEU A 259 13.57 -2.05 0.40
N HIS A 260 13.05 -2.65 1.47
CA HIS A 260 11.93 -2.10 2.22
C HIS A 260 12.28 -0.75 2.86
N GLU A 261 13.36 -0.70 3.62
CA GLU A 261 13.76 0.51 4.33
C GLU A 261 14.18 1.65 3.38
N ILE A 262 14.75 1.35 2.21
CA ILE A 262 14.99 2.38 1.18
C ILE A 262 13.67 2.92 0.63
N GLY A 263 12.60 2.13 0.57
CA GLY A 263 11.27 2.65 0.23
C GLY A 263 10.81 3.74 1.19
N HIS A 264 11.01 3.54 2.49
CA HIS A 264 10.77 4.56 3.53
C HIS A 264 11.65 5.79 3.36
N LEU A 265 12.95 5.61 3.12
CA LEU A 265 13.88 6.71 2.80
C LEU A 265 13.45 7.53 1.58
N LEU A 266 12.61 6.97 0.71
CA LEU A 266 12.05 7.63 -0.47
C LEU A 266 10.61 8.10 -0.26
N GLY A 267 10.02 7.97 0.92
CA GLY A 267 8.68 8.51 1.21
C GLY A 267 7.52 7.53 1.03
N LEU A 268 7.78 6.24 0.78
CA LEU A 268 6.74 5.21 0.82
C LEU A 268 6.42 4.80 2.26
N GLY A 269 5.14 4.63 2.56
CA GLY A 269 4.68 3.98 3.78
C GLY A 269 4.50 2.48 3.58
N HIS A 270 4.05 1.78 4.63
CA HIS A 270 3.78 0.35 4.53
C HIS A 270 2.58 0.04 3.62
N SER A 271 2.74 -0.92 2.71
CA SER A 271 1.68 -1.42 1.82
C SER A 271 0.79 -2.42 2.55
N ARG A 272 -0.49 -2.47 2.18
CA ARG A 272 -1.42 -3.52 2.61
C ARG A 272 -1.35 -4.78 1.74
N VAL A 273 -0.52 -4.82 0.69
CA VAL A 273 -0.36 -6.02 -0.14
C VAL A 273 0.75 -6.90 0.42
N GLN A 274 0.41 -8.11 0.88
CA GLN A 274 1.35 -9.02 1.55
C GLN A 274 2.63 -9.32 0.74
N ASN A 275 2.49 -9.37 -0.58
CA ASN A 275 3.60 -9.65 -1.50
C ASN A 275 4.45 -8.42 -1.86
N ALA A 276 3.99 -7.20 -1.55
CA ALA A 276 4.75 -5.96 -1.81
C ALA A 276 5.99 -5.88 -0.92
N ILE A 277 7.07 -5.24 -1.40
CA ILE A 277 8.27 -5.09 -0.55
C ILE A 277 7.95 -4.24 0.66
N MET A 278 7.06 -3.25 0.52
CA MET A 278 6.61 -2.37 1.61
C MET A 278 5.64 -3.02 2.60
N TRP A 279 5.37 -4.33 2.52
CA TRP A 279 4.61 -5.03 3.57
C TRP A 279 5.41 -5.09 4.88
N PRO A 280 4.82 -4.82 6.08
CA PRO A 280 5.61 -4.58 7.30
C PRO A 280 6.35 -5.79 7.87
N THR A 281 5.83 -7.01 7.70
CA THR A 281 6.36 -8.20 8.39
C THR A 281 7.22 -9.07 7.50
N PHE A 282 8.27 -9.65 8.05
CA PHE A 282 9.24 -10.49 7.35
C PHE A 282 9.32 -11.87 7.98
N ARG A 283 9.29 -12.91 7.12
CA ARG A 283 9.58 -14.27 7.53
C ARG A 283 11.08 -14.54 7.39
N SER A 284 11.67 -15.22 8.36
CA SER A 284 13.05 -15.69 8.24
C SER A 284 13.19 -16.69 7.07
N GLY A 285 14.35 -16.72 6.44
CA GLY A 285 14.64 -17.60 5.29
C GLY A 285 13.93 -17.23 3.98
N VAL A 286 13.21 -16.11 3.94
CA VAL A 286 12.52 -15.62 2.74
C VAL A 286 13.26 -14.41 2.16
N ILE A 287 13.27 -14.31 0.83
CA ILE A 287 13.71 -13.11 0.11
C ILE A 287 12.52 -12.50 -0.63
N LYS A 288 12.49 -11.18 -0.76
CA LYS A 288 11.49 -10.44 -1.54
C LYS A 288 12.15 -9.45 -2.48
N GLY A 289 11.41 -9.02 -3.49
CA GLY A 289 11.82 -7.99 -4.45
C GLY A 289 10.78 -6.88 -4.55
N ILE A 290 11.12 -5.82 -5.27
CA ILE A 290 10.20 -4.72 -5.58
C ILE A 290 9.09 -5.28 -6.50
N GLY A 291 7.84 -5.16 -6.07
CA GLY A 291 6.66 -5.55 -6.83
C GLY A 291 5.98 -4.38 -7.54
N SER A 292 4.87 -4.68 -8.23
CA SER A 292 4.10 -3.67 -8.97
C SER A 292 3.50 -2.59 -8.06
N ASP A 293 3.10 -2.97 -6.85
CA ASP A 293 2.52 -2.02 -5.88
C ASP A 293 3.53 -0.96 -5.45
N ASP A 294 4.75 -1.40 -5.18
CA ASP A 294 5.88 -0.55 -4.80
C ASP A 294 6.29 0.40 -5.94
N ILE A 295 6.32 -0.13 -7.19
CA ILE A 295 6.61 0.67 -8.39
C ILE A 295 5.54 1.74 -8.61
N ARG A 296 4.25 1.39 -8.48
CA ARG A 296 3.16 2.38 -8.60
C ARG A 296 3.28 3.45 -7.52
N GLY A 297 3.53 3.05 -6.27
CA GLY A 297 3.69 3.98 -5.16
C GLY A 297 4.80 5.00 -5.41
N ILE A 298 6.02 4.54 -5.77
CA ILE A 298 7.15 5.45 -5.94
C ILE A 298 6.96 6.38 -7.14
N ARG A 299 6.35 5.88 -8.22
CA ARG A 299 6.09 6.68 -9.41
C ARG A 299 4.97 7.68 -9.18
N ALA A 300 3.93 7.33 -8.43
CA ALA A 300 2.90 8.27 -8.02
C ALA A 300 3.49 9.44 -7.20
N LEU A 301 4.53 9.17 -6.40
CA LEU A 301 5.17 10.19 -5.56
C LEU A 301 6.11 11.13 -6.35
N TYR A 302 6.80 10.64 -7.39
CA TYR A 302 7.87 11.40 -8.07
C TYR A 302 7.77 11.56 -9.59
N CYS A 303 6.99 10.76 -10.32
CA CYS A 303 7.02 10.71 -11.80
C CYS A 303 6.18 11.78 -12.53
N TRP A 304 5.84 12.90 -11.91
CA TRP A 304 5.12 14.02 -12.55
C TRP A 304 5.88 14.74 -13.69
N ARG A 305 7.04 14.23 -14.16
CA ARG A 305 7.96 14.96 -15.05
C ARG A 305 8.42 14.25 -16.32
N PHE A 306 7.91 13.07 -16.67
CA PHE A 306 8.15 12.53 -18.02
C PHE A 306 7.09 13.04 -18.98
N ARG A 307 7.40 14.16 -19.63
CA ARG A 307 6.58 14.85 -20.64
C ARG A 307 6.64 14.16 -22.02
N THR A 308 7.01 12.89 -22.07
CA THR A 308 6.87 12.02 -23.26
C THR A 308 6.31 10.68 -22.79
N TYR A 309 5.08 10.42 -23.21
CA TYR A 309 4.24 9.32 -22.79
C TYR A 309 4.82 7.97 -23.27
N ALA A 310 5.42 7.23 -22.34
CA ALA A 310 5.59 5.77 -22.44
C ALA A 310 5.11 5.06 -21.15
N CYS A 311 4.33 5.77 -20.33
CA CYS A 311 3.57 5.25 -19.20
C CYS A 311 2.15 5.79 -19.33
N ALA A 312 1.39 5.33 -20.32
CA ALA A 312 -0.07 5.43 -20.20
C ALA A 312 -0.52 4.13 -19.52
N ASP A 313 -0.84 4.23 -18.21
CA ASP A 313 -1.66 3.22 -17.51
C ASP A 313 -3.12 3.22 -18.03
N LEU A 314 -3.39 4.04 -19.05
CA LEU A 314 -4.68 4.29 -19.68
C LEU A 314 -4.78 3.53 -21.00
N LYS A 315 -5.67 2.53 -21.07
CA LYS A 315 -6.04 1.86 -22.32
C LYS A 315 -7.36 2.42 -22.81
N ILE A 316 -7.30 3.08 -23.96
CA ILE A 316 -8.44 3.70 -24.62
C ILE A 316 -8.75 2.88 -25.86
N SER A 317 -10.02 2.53 -26.06
CA SER A 317 -10.43 1.81 -27.26
C SER A 317 -11.88 2.10 -27.60
N PHE A 318 -12.24 1.83 -28.84
CA PHE A 318 -13.63 1.74 -29.28
C PHE A 318 -14.05 0.27 -29.18
N ALA A 319 -15.20 0.00 -28.58
CA ALA A 319 -15.75 -1.35 -28.44
C ALA A 319 -17.21 -1.35 -28.90
N ARG A 320 -17.69 -2.50 -29.37
CA ARG A 320 -19.10 -2.66 -29.77
C ARG A 320 -19.77 -3.65 -28.86
N ARG A 321 -20.99 -3.35 -28.44
CA ARG A 321 -21.88 -4.28 -27.73
C ARG A 321 -21.15 -4.97 -26.58
N ASP A 322 -21.24 -6.29 -26.46
CA ASP A 322 -20.44 -7.06 -25.50
C ASP A 322 -18.97 -7.16 -25.95
N HIS A 323 -18.07 -6.68 -25.09
CA HIS A 323 -16.63 -6.66 -25.29
C HIS A 323 -15.87 -7.26 -24.10
N GLY A 324 -16.55 -8.11 -23.31
CA GLY A 324 -15.92 -8.99 -22.32
C GLY A 324 -15.50 -8.31 -21.02
N ASP A 325 -16.04 -7.13 -20.71
CA ASP A 325 -15.83 -6.43 -19.43
C ASP A 325 -17.08 -6.39 -18.52
N GLY A 326 -18.19 -6.99 -18.96
CA GLY A 326 -19.44 -7.07 -18.21
C GLY A 326 -20.30 -5.81 -18.28
N SER A 327 -19.96 -4.81 -19.10
CA SER A 327 -20.76 -3.61 -19.38
C SER A 327 -20.98 -3.45 -20.88
N PRO A 328 -21.92 -4.19 -21.49
CA PRO A 328 -22.14 -4.11 -22.93
C PRO A 328 -22.71 -2.74 -23.33
N PHE A 329 -22.28 -2.23 -24.46
CA PHE A 329 -22.89 -1.05 -25.07
C PHE A 329 -24.27 -1.36 -25.68
N ASP A 330 -25.14 -0.36 -25.70
CA ASP A 330 -26.54 -0.45 -26.12
C ASP A 330 -26.78 -0.03 -27.58
N GLY A 331 -25.73 0.39 -28.30
CA GLY A 331 -25.80 0.83 -29.68
C GLY A 331 -25.99 2.35 -29.79
N PRO A 332 -26.38 2.86 -30.97
CA PRO A 332 -26.29 4.29 -31.25
C PRO A 332 -27.09 5.17 -30.26
N SER A 333 -26.46 6.26 -29.80
CA SER A 333 -27.07 7.36 -29.02
C SER A 333 -27.50 7.03 -27.59
N GLY A 334 -27.02 5.91 -27.03
CA GLY A 334 -27.24 5.49 -25.64
C GLY A 334 -26.05 5.78 -24.72
N VAL A 335 -25.39 4.73 -24.24
CA VAL A 335 -24.16 4.80 -23.44
C VAL A 335 -22.98 5.07 -24.36
N LEU A 336 -22.57 6.33 -24.41
CA LEU A 336 -21.52 6.78 -25.33
C LEU A 336 -20.11 6.29 -24.95
N ALA A 337 -19.85 6.10 -23.64
CA ALA A 337 -18.59 5.61 -23.12
C ALA A 337 -18.75 5.10 -21.68
N HIS A 338 -17.79 4.30 -21.22
CA HIS A 338 -17.62 4.00 -19.79
C HIS A 338 -16.15 3.85 -19.40
N ALA A 339 -15.82 4.26 -18.18
CA ALA A 339 -14.50 4.10 -17.58
C ALA A 339 -14.54 3.26 -16.30
N PHE A 340 -13.58 2.34 -16.17
CA PHE A 340 -13.36 1.56 -14.95
C PHE A 340 -12.15 2.09 -14.19
N ALA A 341 -12.42 3.01 -13.27
CA ALA A 341 -11.43 3.48 -12.30
C ALA A 341 -11.38 2.57 -11.06
N PRO A 342 -10.22 2.32 -10.42
CA PRO A 342 -8.84 2.57 -10.83
C PRO A 342 -8.00 1.29 -11.05
N THR A 343 -8.59 0.09 -11.06
CA THR A 343 -7.80 -1.17 -11.04
C THR A 343 -7.14 -1.52 -12.37
N ASN A 344 -7.69 -1.09 -13.51
CA ASN A 344 -7.17 -1.45 -14.85
C ASN A 344 -6.96 -0.28 -15.83
N GLY A 345 -7.35 0.95 -15.47
CA GLY A 345 -7.15 2.14 -16.30
C GLY A 345 -7.75 2.01 -17.71
N ARG A 346 -8.89 1.33 -17.85
CA ARG A 346 -9.57 1.14 -19.14
C ARG A 346 -10.75 2.07 -19.25
N PHE A 347 -10.93 2.68 -20.40
CA PHE A 347 -12.21 3.23 -20.79
C PHE A 347 -12.48 2.98 -22.27
N HIS A 348 -13.75 2.72 -22.57
CA HIS A 348 -14.23 2.31 -23.87
C HIS A 348 -15.22 3.35 -24.39
N PHE A 349 -15.15 3.65 -25.69
CA PHE A 349 -16.19 4.37 -26.41
C PHE A 349 -17.08 3.38 -27.15
N ASP A 350 -18.38 3.66 -27.25
CA ASP A 350 -19.27 2.86 -28.10
C ASP A 350 -18.92 3.09 -29.57
N ALA A 351 -18.41 2.08 -30.25
CA ALA A 351 -18.02 2.17 -31.66
C ALA A 351 -19.20 2.15 -32.63
N ASP A 352 -20.44 2.01 -32.14
CA ASP A 352 -21.67 2.14 -32.94
C ASP A 352 -22.13 3.61 -33.03
N ASP A 353 -21.56 4.53 -32.26
CA ASP A 353 -21.79 5.97 -32.37
C ASP A 353 -20.93 6.67 -33.43
N ARG A 354 -21.40 7.84 -33.88
CA ARG A 354 -20.67 8.67 -34.84
C ARG A 354 -19.71 9.62 -34.11
N TRP A 355 -18.43 9.30 -34.15
CA TRP A 355 -17.35 10.08 -33.51
C TRP A 355 -16.64 11.00 -34.48
N VAL A 356 -16.34 12.21 -34.02
CA VAL A 356 -15.54 13.22 -34.72
C VAL A 356 -14.62 13.93 -33.73
N VAL A 357 -13.67 14.70 -34.25
CA VAL A 357 -13.00 15.77 -33.49
C VAL A 357 -13.62 17.09 -33.92
N GLY A 358 -14.07 17.88 -32.96
CA GLY A 358 -14.67 19.19 -33.17
C GLY A 358 -16.18 19.16 -33.42
N ARG A 359 -16.72 20.32 -33.82
CA ARG A 359 -18.17 20.55 -33.87
C ARG A 359 -18.77 20.11 -35.21
N VAL A 360 -19.30 18.89 -35.27
CA VAL A 360 -20.03 18.37 -36.45
C VAL A 360 -21.47 18.01 -36.07
N PRO A 361 -22.49 18.48 -36.81
CA PRO A 361 -23.88 18.11 -36.56
C PRO A 361 -24.09 16.59 -36.58
N ASN A 362 -24.91 16.09 -35.66
CA ASN A 362 -25.26 14.67 -35.52
C ASN A 362 -24.05 13.74 -35.30
N ALA A 363 -22.96 14.24 -34.72
CA ALA A 363 -21.82 13.45 -34.29
C ALA A 363 -21.35 13.89 -32.88
N TYR A 364 -20.72 12.99 -32.14
CA TYR A 364 -20.14 13.27 -30.83
C TYR A 364 -18.66 13.62 -30.96
N ASP A 365 -18.25 14.65 -30.23
CA ASP A 365 -16.86 15.04 -30.14
C ASP A 365 -16.11 14.12 -29.16
N VAL A 366 -15.13 13.38 -29.68
CA VAL A 366 -14.35 12.40 -28.92
C VAL A 366 -13.52 13.05 -27.82
N GLU A 367 -13.04 14.29 -28.03
CA GLU A 367 -12.23 15.00 -27.03
C GLU A 367 -13.07 15.37 -25.80
N THR A 368 -14.27 15.89 -26.03
CA THR A 368 -15.23 16.25 -24.99
C THR A 368 -15.55 15.04 -24.09
N LEU A 369 -15.84 13.88 -24.68
CA LEU A 369 -16.16 12.68 -23.90
C LEU A 369 -14.92 12.05 -23.26
N ALA A 370 -13.77 12.07 -23.93
CA ALA A 370 -12.51 11.64 -23.31
C ALA A 370 -12.21 12.44 -22.03
N LEU A 371 -12.43 13.76 -22.05
CA LEU A 371 -12.21 14.61 -20.86
C LEU A 371 -13.13 14.24 -19.69
N HIS A 372 -14.38 13.86 -19.98
CA HIS A 372 -15.32 13.39 -18.96
C HIS A 372 -14.87 12.07 -18.33
N GLU A 373 -14.56 11.06 -19.15
CA GLU A 373 -14.13 9.74 -18.67
C GLU A 373 -12.79 9.81 -17.92
N ILE A 374 -11.85 10.65 -18.38
CA ILE A 374 -10.61 10.93 -17.66
C ILE A 374 -10.92 11.58 -16.31
N GLY A 375 -11.92 12.44 -16.22
CA GLY A 375 -12.38 12.99 -14.94
C GLY A 375 -12.80 11.90 -13.96
N HIS A 376 -13.55 10.89 -14.40
CA HIS A 376 -13.91 9.71 -13.59
C HIS A 376 -12.69 8.91 -13.16
N LEU A 377 -11.72 8.71 -14.05
CA LEU A 377 -10.45 8.04 -13.71
C LEU A 377 -9.63 8.82 -12.67
N LEU A 378 -9.77 10.15 -12.66
CA LEU A 378 -9.21 11.05 -11.66
C LEU A 378 -10.13 11.22 -10.43
N GLY A 379 -11.14 10.36 -10.26
CA GLY A 379 -12.00 10.33 -9.08
C GLY A 379 -13.09 11.41 -9.02
N LEU A 380 -13.31 12.17 -10.09
CA LEU A 380 -14.46 13.08 -10.17
C LEU A 380 -15.74 12.28 -10.39
N GLY A 381 -16.80 12.63 -9.66
CA GLY A 381 -18.15 12.12 -9.91
C GLY A 381 -18.95 13.03 -10.83
N HIS A 382 -20.11 12.56 -11.29
CA HIS A 382 -21.05 13.37 -12.05
C HIS A 382 -21.47 14.64 -11.29
N ARG A 383 -21.66 15.73 -12.02
CA ARG A 383 -22.05 17.04 -11.50
C ARG A 383 -23.42 17.42 -11.99
N ARG A 384 -24.14 18.24 -11.21
CA ARG A 384 -25.45 18.79 -11.59
C ARG A 384 -25.36 20.12 -12.35
N VAL A 385 -24.16 20.52 -12.78
CA VAL A 385 -23.90 21.76 -13.51
C VAL A 385 -23.81 21.43 -15.01
N GLN A 386 -24.80 21.82 -15.82
CA GLN A 386 -24.90 21.39 -17.23
C GLN A 386 -23.68 21.74 -18.11
N ASN A 387 -23.01 22.84 -17.79
CA ASN A 387 -21.83 23.31 -18.53
C ASN A 387 -20.52 22.69 -18.02
N ALA A 388 -20.54 21.91 -16.94
CA ALA A 388 -19.37 21.19 -16.46
C ALA A 388 -19.05 20.01 -17.38
N ILE A 389 -17.77 19.67 -17.51
CA ILE A 389 -17.36 18.48 -18.28
C ILE A 389 -17.90 17.21 -17.64
N MET A 390 -17.99 17.17 -16.30
CA MET A 390 -18.54 16.04 -15.54
C MET A 390 -20.08 15.98 -15.51
N TRP A 391 -20.77 16.70 -16.38
CA TRP A 391 -22.22 16.55 -16.55
C TRP A 391 -22.52 15.26 -17.34
N PRO A 392 -23.45 14.39 -16.89
CA PRO A 392 -23.61 13.04 -17.41
C PRO A 392 -24.23 12.93 -18.81
N THR A 393 -24.81 14.01 -19.37
CA THR A 393 -25.47 13.94 -20.69
C THR A 393 -24.80 14.81 -21.74
N PHE A 394 -24.58 14.21 -22.91
CA PHE A 394 -23.91 14.85 -24.05
C PHE A 394 -24.88 14.99 -25.21
N ARG A 395 -24.73 16.08 -25.97
CA ARG A 395 -25.51 16.35 -27.17
C ARG A 395 -24.58 16.29 -28.37
N SER A 396 -25.00 15.57 -29.41
CA SER A 396 -24.29 15.57 -30.69
C SER A 396 -24.16 16.99 -31.26
N GLY A 397 -23.04 17.33 -31.89
CA GLY A 397 -22.77 18.66 -32.45
C GLY A 397 -22.45 19.74 -31.41
N VAL A 398 -22.14 19.35 -30.18
CA VAL A 398 -21.70 20.24 -29.09
C VAL A 398 -20.33 19.79 -28.61
N ILE A 399 -19.43 20.76 -28.42
CA ILE A 399 -18.14 20.58 -27.75
C ILE A 399 -18.22 21.17 -26.34
N LYS A 400 -17.56 20.54 -25.37
CA LYS A 400 -17.39 21.09 -24.02
C LYS A 400 -15.93 21.04 -23.61
N GLY A 401 -15.47 22.12 -23.00
CA GLY A 401 -14.15 22.19 -22.39
C GLY A 401 -14.22 22.07 -20.87
N ILE A 402 -13.05 22.00 -20.24
CA ILE A 402 -12.92 22.02 -18.78
C ILE A 402 -13.39 23.38 -18.25
N GLY A 403 -14.40 23.38 -17.38
CA GLY A 403 -14.97 24.57 -16.77
C GLY A 403 -14.47 24.84 -15.35
N SER A 404 -14.92 25.96 -14.77
CA SER A 404 -14.52 26.34 -13.41
C SER A 404 -14.97 25.33 -12.34
N ASP A 405 -16.08 24.63 -12.55
CA ASP A 405 -16.57 23.60 -11.63
C ASP A 405 -15.66 22.37 -11.63
N ASP A 406 -15.21 21.94 -12.80
CA ASP A 406 -14.30 20.82 -12.99
C ASP A 406 -12.93 21.13 -12.37
N ILE A 407 -12.42 22.35 -12.60
CA ILE A 407 -11.18 22.85 -11.99
C ILE A 407 -11.29 22.87 -10.46
N ARG A 408 -12.42 23.31 -9.90
CA ARG A 408 -12.65 23.27 -8.45
C ARG A 408 -12.69 21.83 -7.93
N GLY A 409 -13.39 20.94 -8.63
CA GLY A 409 -13.48 19.53 -8.28
C GLY A 409 -12.13 18.85 -8.23
N ILE A 410 -11.33 18.98 -9.30
CA ILE A 410 -10.03 18.33 -9.39
C ILE A 410 -9.04 18.92 -8.38
N ARG A 411 -9.07 20.24 -8.17
CA ARG A 411 -8.27 20.89 -7.13
C ARG A 411 -8.68 20.45 -5.74
N ALA A 412 -9.97 20.21 -5.48
CA ALA A 412 -10.43 19.71 -4.18
C ALA A 412 -9.92 18.28 -3.89
N LEU A 413 -9.87 17.42 -4.90
CA LEU A 413 -9.35 16.04 -4.76
C LEU A 413 -7.83 15.99 -4.58
N TYR A 414 -7.09 16.88 -5.27
CA TYR A 414 -5.64 16.77 -5.39
C TYR A 414 -4.87 17.99 -4.87
N ARG A 415 -5.41 18.74 -3.89
CA ARG A 415 -4.72 19.92 -3.33
C ARG A 415 -3.25 19.61 -3.03
N CYS A 416 -2.37 20.39 -3.67
CA CYS A 416 -1.03 20.67 -3.16
C CYS A 416 -1.13 21.79 -2.12
#